data_AF-A0A2N0PE49-F1
#
_entry.id   AF-A0A2N0PE49-F1
#
_cell.length_a   1.000
_cell.length_b   1.000
_cell.length_c   1.000
_cell.angle_alpha   90.00
_cell.angle_beta   90.00
_cell.angle_gamma   90.00
#
_symmetry.space_group_name_H-M   'P 1'
#
loop_
_entity.id
_entity.type
_entity.pdbx_description
1 polymer ?
#
loop_
_entity_poly.entity_id
_entity_poly.type
_entity_poly.pdbx_seq_one_letter_code
_entity_poly.pdbx_strand_id
1 'polypeptide(L)'
;MSQKQILDYVFNSKKKKNNDLRKKQISIKDYIPDLKQNNELERLNCCYNNLTSINFLKNLSNPKNLKILKIDNNNIKSTTLDFLRPFVNLENLSLNSYVNLKQLEGSYNQFYGSLKPLENLSKLKELNISNTDIDSGLEFLSESIEIFRCSTDYYKAKCKVIANIFANEQGILETDMNGIKDFSKKLKAYKQKLQDESQELKTQLMELKQKKEDSDRNLLNLEMIAEIYYQCSQMEIKTNQKKYQKIQMKLINLQQQIFQLEQDNQELKLLSNRQIMEFTEKENAFKTQINCLQYENQILAGNYAEQLNLNKLMNEQIVKDKLNLQE
;
A
#
# COMPACT_ATOMS: atom_id res chain seq x y z
N MET A 1 59.79 10.93 -36.38
CA MET A 1 59.98 11.03 -34.93
C MET A 1 59.25 12.27 -34.45
N SER A 2 58.06 12.15 -33.85
CA SER A 2 57.37 13.31 -33.30
C SER A 2 58.06 13.77 -32.02
N GLN A 3 58.30 15.07 -31.91
CA GLN A 3 58.88 15.68 -30.72
C GLN A 3 57.81 15.69 -29.64
N LYS A 4 57.83 14.72 -28.72
CA LYS A 4 56.98 14.75 -27.53
C LYS A 4 57.23 16.05 -26.77
N GLN A 5 56.21 16.91 -26.68
CA GLN A 5 56.32 18.18 -25.97
C GLN A 5 55.89 18.00 -24.50
N ILE A 6 56.76 18.44 -23.60
CA ILE A 6 56.52 18.53 -22.16
C ILE A 6 56.35 20.01 -21.82
N LEU A 7 55.22 20.37 -21.21
CA LEU A 7 54.97 21.73 -20.75
C LEU A 7 54.88 21.72 -19.23
N ASP A 8 55.95 22.16 -18.57
CA ASP A 8 56.04 22.30 -17.12
C ASP A 8 55.93 23.77 -16.71
N TYR A 9 54.80 24.17 -16.12
CA TYR A 9 54.62 25.49 -15.49
C TYR A 9 54.73 25.36 -13.97
N VAL A 10 55.97 25.42 -13.44
CA VAL A 10 56.23 25.34 -12.00
C VAL A 10 56.59 26.73 -11.45
N PHE A 11 55.78 27.27 -10.54
CA PHE A 11 56.14 28.47 -9.77
C PHE A 11 56.97 28.07 -8.54
N ASN A 12 58.18 28.64 -8.40
CA ASN A 12 59.09 28.31 -7.30
C ASN A 12 59.31 29.54 -6.40
N SER A 13 58.61 29.61 -5.28
CA SER A 13 58.76 30.68 -4.28
C SER A 13 59.87 30.33 -3.29
N LYS A 14 61.14 30.46 -3.66
CA LYS A 14 62.25 30.68 -2.71
C LYS A 14 63.48 31.27 -3.42
N LYS A 15 63.93 32.42 -2.91
CA LYS A 15 65.12 33.17 -3.35
C LYS A 15 66.38 32.29 -3.29
N LYS A 16 67.08 32.14 -4.40
CA LYS A 16 68.55 32.13 -4.46
C LYS A 16 69.02 32.81 -5.75
N LYS A 17 69.98 33.72 -5.58
CA LYS A 17 70.53 34.64 -6.57
C LYS A 17 71.11 33.88 -7.77
N ASN A 18 70.64 34.21 -8.98
CA ASN A 18 71.51 34.24 -10.15
C ASN A 18 70.99 35.31 -11.12
N ASN A 19 71.89 36.23 -11.44
CA ASN A 19 71.69 37.39 -12.29
C ASN A 19 71.65 36.94 -13.74
N ASP A 20 70.46 36.85 -14.32
CA ASP A 20 70.11 37.47 -15.61
C ASP A 20 68.68 37.03 -15.97
N LEU A 21 67.97 37.91 -16.68
CA LEU A 21 66.51 37.98 -16.82
C LEU A 21 65.85 38.75 -15.68
N ARG A 22 65.55 40.02 -15.96
CA ARG A 22 64.59 40.86 -15.24
C ARG A 22 63.28 40.07 -15.05
N LYS A 23 63.14 39.40 -13.90
CA LYS A 23 61.93 38.69 -13.49
C LYS A 23 60.83 39.71 -13.21
N LYS A 24 60.05 40.06 -14.24
CA LYS A 24 58.67 40.54 -14.06
C LYS A 24 57.93 39.45 -13.28
N GLN A 25 57.38 39.85 -12.15
CA GLN A 25 56.46 39.05 -11.35
C GLN A 25 55.19 38.84 -12.16
N ILE A 26 55.15 37.82 -13.02
CA ILE A 26 53.93 37.40 -13.71
C ILE A 26 53.21 36.47 -12.75
N SER A 27 52.26 37.03 -12.01
CA SER A 27 51.15 36.23 -11.49
C SER A 27 50.45 35.66 -12.71
N ILE A 28 50.49 34.35 -12.94
CA ILE A 28 49.61 33.70 -13.93
C ILE A 28 48.20 33.70 -13.33
N LYS A 29 47.61 34.90 -13.19
CA LYS A 29 46.18 35.07 -13.03
C LYS A 29 45.61 35.00 -14.43
N ASP A 30 45.28 33.79 -14.90
CA ASP A 30 44.42 33.57 -16.07
C ASP A 30 45.08 33.46 -17.47
N TYR A 31 46.42 33.42 -17.60
CA TYR A 31 47.05 33.19 -18.91
C TYR A 31 47.88 31.92 -18.99
N ILE A 32 47.23 30.81 -19.33
CA ILE A 32 47.90 29.69 -19.99
C ILE A 32 47.91 30.04 -21.49
N PRO A 33 49.07 30.05 -22.17
CA PRO A 33 49.11 30.38 -23.60
C PRO A 33 48.14 29.52 -24.39
N ASP A 34 47.63 30.03 -25.51
CA ASP A 34 46.61 29.38 -26.32
C ASP A 34 47.03 27.96 -26.72
N LEU A 35 46.56 26.95 -25.97
CA LEU A 35 46.88 25.54 -26.20
C LEU A 35 46.14 24.97 -27.42
N LYS A 36 45.32 25.80 -28.11
CA LYS A 36 44.51 25.42 -29.29
C LYS A 36 45.30 24.94 -30.51
N GLN A 37 46.62 25.08 -30.51
CA GLN A 37 47.46 24.61 -31.63
C GLN A 37 48.31 23.39 -31.28
N ASN A 38 48.29 22.90 -30.04
CA ASN A 38 49.14 21.79 -29.63
C ASN A 38 48.40 20.44 -29.67
N ASN A 39 48.47 19.79 -30.84
CA ASN A 39 47.85 18.48 -31.05
C ASN A 39 48.65 17.31 -30.44
N GLU A 40 49.89 17.53 -29.97
CA GLU A 40 50.80 16.46 -29.50
C GLU A 40 51.04 16.49 -27.98
N LEU A 41 50.31 17.32 -27.24
CA LEU A 41 50.51 17.50 -25.79
C LEU A 41 50.18 16.21 -25.02
N GLU A 42 51.22 15.52 -24.52
CA GLU A 42 51.07 14.32 -23.70
C GLU A 42 51.13 14.62 -22.19
N ARG A 43 51.74 15.75 -21.78
CA ARG A 43 51.96 16.09 -20.36
C ARG A 43 51.67 17.55 -20.10
N LEU A 44 50.78 17.80 -19.14
CA LEU A 44 50.43 19.14 -18.68
C LEU A 44 50.58 19.21 -17.16
N ASN A 45 51.53 20.02 -16.72
CA ASN A 45 51.82 20.23 -15.32
C ASN A 45 51.62 21.72 -14.98
N CYS A 46 50.59 21.97 -14.19
CA CYS A 46 50.20 23.28 -13.68
C CYS A 46 50.23 23.32 -12.15
N CYS A 47 51.01 22.45 -11.49
CA CYS A 47 51.09 22.40 -10.05
C CYS A 47 51.56 23.73 -9.44
N TYR A 48 51.11 24.03 -8.21
CA TYR A 48 51.60 25.17 -7.42
C TYR A 48 51.41 26.53 -8.12
N ASN A 49 50.25 26.75 -8.71
CA ASN A 49 49.88 28.02 -9.34
C ASN A 49 48.68 28.67 -8.63
N ASN A 50 48.15 29.75 -9.17
CA ASN A 50 46.97 30.46 -8.65
C ASN A 50 45.74 30.28 -9.55
N LEU A 51 45.62 29.16 -10.26
CA LEU A 51 44.51 28.92 -11.18
C LEU A 51 43.19 28.89 -10.42
N THR A 52 42.20 29.64 -10.91
CA THR A 52 40.86 29.70 -10.29
C THR A 52 39.80 28.88 -11.02
N SER A 53 40.14 28.36 -12.22
CA SER A 53 39.24 27.65 -13.11
C SER A 53 39.97 26.60 -13.95
N ILE A 54 39.26 25.54 -14.35
CA ILE A 54 39.72 24.51 -15.29
C ILE A 54 39.36 24.80 -16.75
N ASN A 55 38.77 25.96 -17.06
CA ASN A 55 38.25 26.24 -18.42
C ASN A 55 39.32 26.16 -19.52
N PHE A 56 40.59 26.37 -19.19
CA PHE A 56 41.69 26.19 -20.13
C PHE A 56 41.80 24.76 -20.67
N LEU A 57 41.40 23.75 -19.89
CA LEU A 57 41.38 22.34 -20.31
C LEU A 57 40.36 22.07 -21.41
N LYS A 58 39.28 22.87 -21.49
CA LYS A 58 38.27 22.76 -22.56
C LYS A 58 38.79 23.24 -23.91
N ASN A 59 39.87 24.03 -23.92
CA ASN A 59 40.46 24.60 -25.13
C ASN A 59 41.58 23.72 -25.72
N LEU A 60 41.84 22.55 -25.13
CA LEU A 60 42.80 21.58 -25.67
C LEU A 60 42.24 20.98 -26.97
N SER A 61 43.04 21.06 -28.03
CA SER A 61 42.65 20.57 -29.37
C SER A 61 42.46 19.06 -29.42
N ASN A 62 43.24 18.33 -28.63
CA ASN A 62 43.16 16.88 -28.54
C ASN A 62 43.36 16.38 -27.09
N PRO A 63 42.34 16.49 -26.22
CA PRO A 63 42.44 16.09 -24.82
C PRO A 63 42.73 14.59 -24.65
N LYS A 64 42.41 13.77 -25.67
CA LYS A 64 42.69 12.34 -25.66
C LYS A 64 44.18 12.02 -25.73
N ASN A 65 45.04 12.93 -26.16
CA ASN A 65 46.49 12.67 -26.22
C ASN A 65 47.18 12.84 -24.87
N LEU A 66 46.52 13.50 -23.91
CA LEU A 66 47.10 13.77 -22.61
C LEU A 66 47.18 12.48 -21.77
N LYS A 67 48.40 12.21 -21.28
CA LYS A 67 48.73 11.08 -20.40
C LYS A 67 48.97 11.52 -18.97
N ILE A 68 49.43 12.75 -18.77
CA ILE A 68 49.73 13.29 -17.44
C ILE A 68 49.04 14.64 -17.30
N LEU A 69 48.19 14.76 -16.28
CA LEU A 69 47.58 16.01 -15.86
C LEU A 69 47.84 16.23 -14.38
N LYS A 70 48.60 17.27 -14.06
CA LYS A 70 48.83 17.68 -12.68
C LYS A 70 48.37 19.12 -12.50
N ILE A 71 47.34 19.30 -11.69
CA ILE A 71 46.75 20.61 -11.38
C ILE A 71 46.63 20.82 -9.87
N ASP A 72 47.37 20.04 -9.09
CA ASP A 72 47.42 20.16 -7.64
C ASP A 72 47.95 21.51 -7.17
N ASN A 73 47.59 21.89 -5.94
CA ASN A 73 48.05 23.13 -5.31
C ASN A 73 47.69 24.39 -6.13
N ASN A 74 46.42 24.53 -6.47
CA ASN A 74 45.83 25.71 -7.10
C ASN A 74 44.63 26.22 -6.27
N ASN A 75 43.89 27.20 -6.82
CA ASN A 75 42.74 27.84 -6.20
C ASN A 75 41.45 27.56 -6.99
N ILE A 76 41.37 26.38 -7.59
CA ILE A 76 40.26 26.03 -8.48
C ILE A 76 38.97 26.07 -7.68
N LYS A 77 38.03 26.91 -8.12
CA LYS A 77 36.70 27.02 -7.51
C LYS A 77 35.95 25.68 -7.57
N SER A 78 34.96 25.53 -6.70
CA SER A 78 34.09 24.36 -6.61
C SER A 78 33.77 23.74 -7.97
N THR A 79 34.31 22.54 -8.24
CA THR A 79 34.21 21.87 -9.55
C THR A 79 34.11 20.35 -9.41
N THR A 80 33.20 19.71 -10.15
CA THR A 80 33.13 18.24 -10.26
C THR A 80 34.17 17.71 -11.23
N LEU A 81 34.41 16.39 -11.23
CA LEU A 81 35.38 15.74 -12.12
C LEU A 81 34.89 15.55 -13.57
N ASP A 82 33.73 16.08 -13.95
CA ASP A 82 33.16 15.85 -15.29
C ASP A 82 34.03 16.35 -16.44
N PHE A 83 34.87 17.36 -16.18
CA PHE A 83 35.83 17.85 -17.16
C PHE A 83 36.86 16.80 -17.58
N LEU A 84 37.03 15.70 -16.82
CA LEU A 84 38.02 14.66 -17.10
C LEU A 84 37.56 13.61 -18.12
N ARG A 85 36.26 13.56 -18.46
CA ARG A 85 35.71 12.57 -19.41
C ARG A 85 36.41 12.53 -20.78
N PRO A 86 36.86 13.66 -21.36
CA PRO A 86 37.58 13.65 -22.64
C PRO A 86 39.00 13.06 -22.59
N PHE A 87 39.60 12.90 -21.41
CA PHE A 87 41.00 12.53 -21.20
C PHE A 87 41.19 11.01 -21.05
N VAL A 88 40.64 10.24 -21.99
CA VAL A 88 40.54 8.77 -21.88
C VAL A 88 41.88 8.02 -21.83
N ASN A 89 42.98 8.65 -22.25
CA ASN A 89 44.32 8.05 -22.20
C ASN A 89 45.17 8.51 -21.00
N LEU A 90 44.55 9.16 -20.02
CA LEU A 90 45.25 9.64 -18.84
C LEU A 90 45.82 8.48 -18.02
N GLU A 91 47.09 8.57 -17.68
CA GLU A 91 47.85 7.60 -16.89
C GLU A 91 48.18 8.14 -15.48
N ASN A 92 48.35 9.46 -15.35
CA ASN A 92 48.65 10.12 -14.08
C ASN A 92 47.78 11.37 -13.89
N LEU A 93 47.04 11.40 -12.78
CA LEU A 93 46.17 12.50 -12.40
C LEU A 93 46.47 12.97 -10.97
N SER A 94 46.81 14.25 -10.84
CA SER A 94 47.05 14.89 -9.55
C SER A 94 46.14 16.11 -9.36
N LEU A 95 45.23 16.01 -8.38
CA LEU A 95 44.22 17.01 -8.04
C LEU A 95 44.38 17.59 -6.63
N ASN A 96 45.35 17.07 -5.86
CA ASN A 96 45.44 17.32 -4.44
C ASN A 96 45.69 18.79 -4.09
N SER A 97 45.49 19.11 -2.82
CA SER A 97 45.90 20.40 -2.26
C SER A 97 46.73 20.19 -1.00
N TYR A 98 47.96 20.71 -0.97
CA TYR A 98 48.74 20.81 0.26
C TYR A 98 48.35 22.09 0.98
N VAL A 99 47.66 21.94 2.10
CA VAL A 99 47.40 23.06 2.99
C VAL A 99 48.61 23.18 3.92
N ASN A 100 49.41 24.24 3.78
CA ASN A 100 50.35 24.59 4.84
C ASN A 100 49.53 25.08 6.05
N LEU A 101 49.63 24.36 7.17
CA LEU A 101 48.80 24.47 8.38
C LEU A 101 48.70 25.88 9.01
N LYS A 102 49.45 26.87 8.51
CA LYS A 102 49.53 28.24 9.05
C LYS A 102 48.74 29.30 8.26
N GLN A 103 48.12 28.96 7.13
CA GLN A 103 47.32 29.92 6.34
C GLN A 103 45.96 29.31 6.01
N LEU A 104 45.06 29.37 6.99
CA LEU A 104 43.66 28.96 6.89
C LEU A 104 42.78 30.03 6.24
N GLU A 105 43.29 30.75 5.25
CA GLU A 105 42.53 31.73 4.48
C GLU A 105 42.81 31.57 2.97
N GLY A 106 42.05 30.69 2.33
CA GLY A 106 41.46 31.04 1.02
C GLY A 106 42.04 30.45 -0.28
N SER A 107 42.94 29.46 -0.27
CA SER A 107 43.61 29.05 -1.51
C SER A 107 43.88 27.53 -1.59
N TYR A 108 42.87 26.74 -1.97
CA TYR A 108 43.00 25.32 -2.32
C TYR A 108 42.02 24.91 -3.42
N ASN A 109 42.28 23.78 -4.10
CA ASN A 109 41.37 23.25 -5.11
C ASN A 109 40.12 22.65 -4.49
N GLN A 110 38.95 23.16 -4.87
CA GLN A 110 37.66 22.73 -4.35
C GLN A 110 37.03 21.66 -5.26
N PHE A 111 37.72 20.54 -5.46
CA PHE A 111 37.11 19.41 -6.18
C PHE A 111 36.13 18.66 -5.27
N TYR A 112 34.93 18.38 -5.75
CA TYR A 112 33.88 17.71 -4.99
C TYR A 112 33.10 16.69 -5.83
N GLY A 113 32.28 15.87 -5.15
CA GLY A 113 31.40 14.90 -5.77
C GLY A 113 32.01 13.51 -5.82
N SER A 114 31.83 12.79 -6.93
CA SER A 114 32.24 11.39 -7.05
C SER A 114 33.36 11.16 -8.08
N LEU A 115 33.99 10.00 -7.98
CA LEU A 115 34.99 9.48 -8.92
C LEU A 115 34.37 8.89 -10.20
N LYS A 116 33.04 8.86 -10.32
CA LYS A 116 32.33 8.33 -11.49
C LYS A 116 32.81 8.89 -12.84
N PRO A 117 33.16 10.18 -12.99
CA PRO A 117 33.67 10.70 -14.26
C PRO A 117 34.98 10.04 -14.74
N LEU A 118 35.67 9.29 -13.87
CA LEU A 118 36.90 8.56 -14.19
C LEU A 118 36.65 7.14 -14.72
N GLU A 119 35.39 6.69 -14.81
CA GLU A 119 35.01 5.31 -15.18
C GLU A 119 35.69 4.80 -16.46
N ASN A 120 35.83 5.67 -17.46
CA ASN A 120 36.40 5.31 -18.76
C ASN A 120 37.92 5.56 -18.88
N LEU A 121 38.59 5.98 -17.80
CA LEU A 121 40.04 6.23 -17.78
C LEU A 121 40.77 4.92 -17.45
N SER A 122 40.60 3.92 -18.33
CA SER A 122 41.13 2.56 -18.15
C SER A 122 42.66 2.45 -18.14
N LYS A 123 43.36 3.53 -18.51
CA LYS A 123 44.83 3.63 -18.48
C LYS A 123 45.36 4.31 -17.23
N LEU A 124 44.50 4.81 -16.34
CA LEU A 124 44.93 5.55 -15.16
C LEU A 124 45.67 4.62 -14.20
N LYS A 125 46.92 4.97 -13.89
CA LYS A 125 47.81 4.23 -12.99
C LYS A 125 48.02 4.95 -11.67
N GLU A 126 48.08 6.28 -11.72
CA GLU A 126 48.27 7.12 -10.55
C GLU A 126 47.13 8.13 -10.40
N LEU A 127 46.52 8.15 -9.22
CA LEU A 127 45.48 9.10 -8.86
C LEU A 127 45.73 9.68 -7.48
N ASN A 128 45.84 11.01 -7.40
CA ASN A 128 45.95 11.75 -6.15
C ASN A 128 44.79 12.73 -5.98
N ILE A 129 43.91 12.42 -5.02
CA ILE A 129 42.76 13.24 -4.60
C ILE A 129 42.89 13.72 -3.16
N SER A 130 44.08 13.63 -2.55
CA SER A 130 44.30 14.05 -1.16
C SER A 130 43.81 15.48 -0.91
N ASN A 131 43.16 15.69 0.24
CA ASN A 131 42.59 16.97 0.66
C ASN A 131 41.57 17.57 -0.34
N THR A 132 40.68 16.74 -0.87
CA THR A 132 39.52 17.17 -1.69
C THR A 132 38.20 16.80 -1.01
N ASP A 133 37.11 17.35 -1.53
CA ASP A 133 35.74 17.04 -1.09
C ASP A 133 35.08 15.95 -1.97
N ILE A 134 35.89 15.12 -2.64
CA ILE A 134 35.44 13.94 -3.38
C ILE A 134 35.18 12.81 -2.39
N ASP A 135 33.98 12.26 -2.33
CA ASP A 135 33.55 11.39 -1.22
C ASP A 135 32.98 10.02 -1.63
N SER A 136 32.88 9.75 -2.92
CA SER A 136 32.17 8.56 -3.44
C SER A 136 32.69 8.08 -4.80
N GLY A 137 32.25 6.91 -5.25
CA GLY A 137 32.49 6.40 -6.60
C GLY A 137 33.73 5.51 -6.80
N LEU A 138 34.24 4.87 -5.74
CA LEU A 138 35.37 3.94 -5.83
C LEU A 138 35.11 2.78 -6.80
N GLU A 139 33.86 2.31 -6.89
CA GLU A 139 33.42 1.23 -7.75
C GLU A 139 33.66 1.50 -9.25
N PHE A 140 33.72 2.78 -9.64
CA PHE A 140 33.98 3.22 -11.01
C PHE A 140 35.47 3.29 -11.35
N LEU A 141 36.38 3.24 -10.37
CA LEU A 141 37.80 3.31 -10.65
C LEU A 141 38.29 2.08 -11.43
N SER A 142 39.15 2.28 -12.41
CA SER A 142 39.82 1.17 -13.11
C SER A 142 40.73 0.38 -12.16
N GLU A 143 40.82 -0.93 -12.37
CA GLU A 143 41.76 -1.81 -11.65
C GLU A 143 43.24 -1.58 -12.05
N SER A 144 43.47 -0.78 -13.10
CA SER A 144 44.80 -0.34 -13.54
C SER A 144 45.48 0.63 -12.56
N ILE A 145 44.75 1.18 -11.59
CA ILE A 145 45.32 2.12 -10.62
C ILE A 145 46.22 1.35 -9.64
N GLU A 146 47.50 1.65 -9.72
CA GLU A 146 48.55 1.09 -8.86
C GLU A 146 48.79 1.99 -7.64
N ILE A 147 48.70 3.31 -7.85
CA ILE A 147 49.03 4.34 -6.88
C ILE A 147 47.79 5.20 -6.63
N PHE A 148 47.24 5.11 -5.42
CA PHE A 148 46.09 5.90 -5.03
C PHE A 148 46.37 6.65 -3.72
N ARG A 149 46.24 7.97 -3.78
CA ARG A 149 46.43 8.87 -2.64
C ARG A 149 45.14 9.63 -2.37
N CYS A 150 44.59 9.45 -1.18
CA CYS A 150 43.40 10.15 -0.70
C CYS A 150 43.54 10.58 0.76
N SER A 151 44.77 10.88 1.19
CA SER A 151 45.07 11.30 2.55
C SER A 151 44.31 12.57 2.92
N THR A 152 43.94 12.65 4.19
CA THR A 152 43.31 13.82 4.80
C THR A 152 44.17 14.27 5.97
N ASP A 153 45.33 14.83 5.65
CA ASP A 153 46.20 15.46 6.64
C ASP A 153 45.51 16.70 7.25
N TYR A 154 44.41 17.16 6.62
CA TYR A 154 43.50 18.20 7.09
C TYR A 154 42.11 17.64 7.48
N TYR A 155 41.56 18.13 8.59
CA TYR A 155 40.42 17.55 9.30
C TYR A 155 39.03 17.71 8.65
N LYS A 156 38.88 18.43 7.51
CA LYS A 156 37.58 18.61 6.85
C LYS A 156 37.44 18.02 5.44
N ALA A 157 38.49 17.45 4.87
CA ALA A 157 38.41 16.89 3.52
C ALA A 157 37.45 15.69 3.48
N LYS A 158 36.44 15.72 2.60
CA LYS A 158 35.45 14.63 2.53
C LYS A 158 36.00 13.33 1.91
N CYS A 159 37.14 13.37 1.22
CA CYS A 159 37.81 12.15 0.74
C CYS A 159 38.26 11.21 1.87
N LYS A 160 38.15 11.62 3.13
CA LYS A 160 38.27 10.74 4.30
C LYS A 160 37.30 9.58 4.27
N VAL A 161 36.08 9.75 3.72
CA VAL A 161 35.11 8.66 3.61
C VAL A 161 35.66 7.52 2.77
N ILE A 162 36.28 7.86 1.63
CA ILE A 162 36.98 6.92 0.74
C ILE A 162 38.16 6.26 1.48
N ALA A 163 38.97 7.06 2.18
CA ALA A 163 40.12 6.58 2.94
C ALA A 163 39.71 5.52 3.99
N ASN A 164 38.62 5.78 4.71
CA ASN A 164 38.11 4.91 5.78
C ASN A 164 37.64 3.54 5.27
N ILE A 165 37.23 3.41 4.00
CA ILE A 165 36.84 2.11 3.41
C ILE A 165 38.01 1.12 3.45
N PHE A 166 39.25 1.61 3.37
CA PHE A 166 40.46 0.80 3.36
C PHE A 166 41.22 0.78 4.69
N ALA A 167 40.65 1.40 5.73
CA ALA A 167 41.20 1.36 7.07
C ALA A 167 40.99 -0.02 7.71
N ASN A 168 41.88 -0.40 8.61
CA ASN A 168 41.73 -1.61 9.41
C ASN A 168 40.67 -1.43 10.52
N GLU A 169 40.45 -2.47 11.33
CA GLU A 169 39.46 -2.47 12.42
C GLU A 169 39.70 -1.37 13.48
N GLN A 170 40.95 -0.91 13.61
CA GLN A 170 41.32 0.19 14.51
C GLN A 170 41.13 1.57 13.87
N GLY A 171 40.60 1.63 12.63
CA GLY A 171 40.41 2.86 11.87
C GLY A 171 41.71 3.44 11.30
N ILE A 172 42.79 2.66 11.26
CA ILE A 172 44.10 3.09 10.75
C ILE A 172 44.22 2.71 9.27
N LEU A 173 44.54 3.69 8.43
CA LEU A 173 44.82 3.46 7.01
C LEU A 173 46.31 3.14 6.81
N GLU A 174 46.60 1.93 6.34
CA GLU A 174 47.96 1.55 5.97
C GLU A 174 48.39 2.24 4.67
N THR A 175 49.49 2.98 4.74
CA THR A 175 50.06 3.72 3.61
C THR A 175 51.56 3.45 3.46
N ASP A 176 52.07 3.61 2.23
CA ASP A 176 53.48 3.58 1.89
C ASP A 176 53.83 4.75 0.94
N MET A 177 55.00 4.72 0.30
CA MET A 177 55.42 5.77 -0.65
C MET A 177 54.46 5.95 -1.83
N ASN A 178 53.65 4.93 -2.15
CA ASN A 178 52.69 4.88 -3.23
C ASN A 178 51.25 5.22 -2.79
N GLY A 179 51.06 5.70 -1.55
CA GLY A 179 49.74 6.04 -1.02
C GLY A 179 49.14 4.86 -0.27
N ILE A 180 47.91 4.46 -0.57
CA ILE A 180 47.28 3.32 0.09
C ILE A 180 48.04 2.04 -0.27
N LYS A 181 48.55 1.34 0.74
CA LYS A 181 49.29 0.09 0.56
C LYS A 181 48.42 -0.98 -0.11
N ASP A 182 48.98 -1.65 -1.13
CA ASP A 182 48.32 -2.71 -1.91
C ASP A 182 46.97 -2.29 -2.53
N PHE A 183 46.82 -1.02 -2.92
CA PHE A 183 45.54 -0.46 -3.36
C PHE A 183 44.82 -1.29 -4.43
N SER A 184 45.50 -1.72 -5.50
CA SER A 184 44.88 -2.51 -6.57
C SER A 184 44.21 -3.79 -6.04
N LYS A 185 44.87 -4.51 -5.10
CA LYS A 185 44.29 -5.70 -4.45
C LYS A 185 43.08 -5.34 -3.59
N LYS A 186 43.19 -4.27 -2.79
CA LYS A 186 42.09 -3.79 -1.93
C LYS A 186 40.88 -3.34 -2.74
N LEU A 187 41.10 -2.63 -3.86
CA LEU A 187 40.04 -2.20 -4.78
C LEU A 187 39.33 -3.40 -5.40
N LYS A 188 40.09 -4.42 -5.83
CA LYS A 188 39.51 -5.65 -6.36
C LYS A 188 38.65 -6.38 -5.33
N ALA A 189 39.14 -6.49 -4.09
CA ALA A 189 38.37 -7.08 -2.99
C ALA A 189 37.10 -6.28 -2.67
N TYR A 190 37.19 -4.96 -2.67
CA TYR A 190 36.03 -4.07 -2.48
C TYR A 190 34.97 -4.28 -3.58
N LYS A 191 35.39 -4.32 -4.85
CA LYS A 191 34.48 -4.57 -5.97
C LYS A 191 33.85 -5.95 -5.92
N GLN A 192 34.62 -6.98 -5.55
CA GLN A 192 34.10 -8.34 -5.36
C GLN A 192 33.03 -8.37 -4.26
N LYS A 193 33.30 -7.74 -3.11
CA LYS A 193 32.34 -7.64 -2.02
C LYS A 193 31.02 -6.97 -2.46
N LEU A 194 31.10 -5.88 -3.23
CA LEU A 194 29.91 -5.23 -3.78
C LEU A 194 29.13 -6.14 -4.75
N GLN A 195 29.83 -6.94 -5.55
CA GLN A 195 29.20 -7.91 -6.45
C GLN A 195 28.51 -9.03 -5.68
N ASP A 196 29.17 -9.56 -4.64
CA ASP A 196 28.63 -10.63 -3.80
C ASP A 196 27.38 -10.14 -3.04
N GLU A 197 27.43 -8.96 -2.42
CA GLU A 197 26.29 -8.31 -1.76
C GLU A 197 25.15 -8.04 -2.75
N SER A 198 25.47 -7.56 -3.96
CA SER A 198 24.47 -7.34 -5.01
C SER A 198 23.81 -8.64 -5.46
N GLN A 199 24.56 -9.74 -5.53
CA GLN A 199 24.04 -11.03 -5.94
C GLN A 199 23.17 -11.66 -4.85
N GLU A 200 23.58 -11.55 -3.59
CA GLU A 200 22.78 -11.98 -2.44
C GLU A 200 21.43 -11.24 -2.41
N LEU A 201 21.44 -9.91 -2.57
CA LEU A 201 20.22 -9.11 -2.58
C LEU A 201 19.29 -9.48 -3.73
N LYS A 202 19.83 -9.83 -4.91
CA LYS A 202 19.02 -10.32 -6.05
C LYS A 202 18.35 -11.65 -5.73
N THR A 203 19.06 -12.57 -5.07
CA THR A 203 18.50 -13.86 -4.64
C THR A 203 17.36 -13.66 -3.64
N GLN A 204 17.58 -12.84 -2.61
CA GLN A 204 16.55 -12.51 -1.61
C GLN A 204 15.31 -11.86 -2.26
N LEU A 205 15.51 -10.96 -3.24
CA LEU A 205 14.42 -10.34 -3.98
C LEU A 205 13.60 -11.36 -4.80
N MET A 206 14.27 -12.36 -5.38
CA MET A 206 13.61 -13.42 -6.14
C MET A 206 12.73 -14.29 -5.23
N GLU A 207 13.23 -14.67 -4.05
CA GLU A 207 12.47 -15.43 -3.05
C GLU A 207 11.24 -14.66 -2.55
N LEU A 208 11.39 -13.35 -2.31
CA LEU A 208 10.27 -12.50 -1.89
C LEU A 208 9.19 -12.37 -2.96
N LYS A 209 9.58 -12.26 -4.24
CA LYS A 209 8.63 -12.25 -5.36
C LYS A 209 7.82 -13.54 -5.43
N GLN A 210 8.49 -14.69 -5.32
CA GLN A 210 7.81 -15.98 -5.33
C GLN A 210 6.82 -16.12 -4.17
N LYS A 211 7.23 -15.77 -2.95
CA LYS A 211 6.35 -15.81 -1.76
C LYS A 211 5.12 -14.91 -1.91
N LYS A 212 5.28 -13.75 -2.57
CA LYS A 212 4.18 -12.85 -2.86
C LYS A 212 3.20 -13.48 -3.85
N GLU A 213 3.70 -14.04 -4.96
CA GLU A 213 2.85 -14.70 -5.95
C GLU A 213 2.06 -15.88 -5.35
N ASP A 214 2.70 -16.68 -4.48
CA ASP A 214 2.05 -17.77 -3.77
C ASP A 214 0.96 -17.27 -2.80
N SER A 215 1.22 -16.14 -2.13
CA SER A 215 0.28 -15.50 -1.21
C SER A 215 -0.92 -14.90 -1.96
N ASP A 216 -0.69 -14.26 -3.12
CA ASP A 216 -1.74 -13.70 -3.98
C ASP A 216 -2.65 -14.84 -4.53
N ARG A 217 -2.06 -15.99 -4.91
CA ARG A 217 -2.82 -17.18 -5.31
C ARG A 217 -3.66 -17.75 -4.16
N ASN A 218 -3.11 -17.82 -2.95
CA ASN A 218 -3.83 -18.30 -1.78
C ASN A 218 -4.99 -17.37 -1.40
N LEU A 219 -4.80 -16.05 -1.51
CA LEU A 219 -5.85 -15.06 -1.28
C LEU A 219 -7.01 -15.25 -2.26
N LEU A 220 -6.72 -15.41 -3.55
CA LEU A 220 -7.74 -15.66 -4.58
C LEU A 220 -8.55 -16.94 -4.29
N ASN A 221 -7.88 -18.01 -3.84
CA ASN A 221 -8.57 -19.25 -3.44
C ASN A 221 -9.51 -19.02 -2.25
N LEU A 222 -9.09 -18.23 -1.25
CA LEU A 222 -9.92 -17.90 -0.09
C LEU A 222 -11.13 -17.03 -0.49
N GLU A 223 -10.95 -16.07 -1.39
CA GLU A 223 -12.04 -15.26 -1.94
C GLU A 223 -13.07 -16.13 -2.68
N MET A 224 -12.62 -17.07 -3.50
CA MET A 224 -13.50 -18.03 -4.17
C MET A 224 -14.30 -18.87 -3.17
N ILE A 225 -13.65 -19.38 -2.11
CA ILE A 225 -14.33 -20.16 -1.07
C ILE A 225 -15.37 -19.29 -0.35
N ALA A 226 -15.02 -18.06 0.03
CA ALA A 226 -15.92 -17.13 0.70
C ALA A 226 -17.16 -16.81 -0.16
N GLU A 227 -16.96 -16.59 -1.46
CA GLU A 227 -18.05 -16.35 -2.41
C GLU A 227 -18.98 -17.57 -2.51
N ILE A 228 -18.44 -18.79 -2.63
CA ILE A 228 -19.24 -20.02 -2.66
C ILE A 228 -20.08 -20.15 -1.39
N TYR A 229 -19.49 -19.94 -0.20
CA TYR A 229 -20.21 -20.00 1.07
C TYR A 229 -21.33 -18.96 1.15
N TYR A 230 -21.06 -17.73 0.70
CA TYR A 230 -22.04 -16.67 0.66
C TYR A 230 -23.23 -17.04 -0.25
N GLN A 231 -22.96 -17.49 -1.47
CA GLN A 231 -24.00 -17.89 -2.44
C GLN A 231 -24.86 -19.05 -1.90
N CYS A 232 -24.23 -20.07 -1.31
CA CYS A 232 -24.94 -21.19 -0.69
C CYS A 232 -25.88 -20.71 0.44
N SER A 233 -25.40 -19.83 1.32
CA SER A 233 -26.21 -19.27 2.39
C SER A 233 -27.40 -18.48 1.85
N GLN A 234 -27.20 -17.66 0.82
CA GLN A 234 -28.29 -16.89 0.19
C GLN A 234 -29.34 -17.79 -0.46
N MET A 235 -28.94 -18.88 -1.11
CA MET A 235 -29.86 -19.86 -1.68
C MET A 235 -30.71 -20.53 -0.59
N GLU A 236 -30.10 -20.89 0.54
CA GLU A 236 -30.80 -21.49 1.67
C GLU A 236 -31.81 -20.53 2.28
N ILE A 237 -31.41 -19.27 2.53
CA ILE A 237 -32.30 -18.21 3.02
C ILE A 237 -33.50 -18.03 2.08
N LYS A 238 -33.26 -17.90 0.77
CA LYS A 238 -34.32 -17.76 -0.25
C LYS A 238 -35.28 -18.95 -0.26
N THR A 239 -34.75 -20.16 -0.05
CA THR A 239 -35.55 -21.39 0.03
C THR A 239 -36.43 -21.37 1.27
N ASN A 240 -35.88 -20.99 2.42
CA ASN A 240 -36.63 -20.90 3.68
C ASN A 240 -37.69 -19.78 3.64
N GLN A 241 -37.39 -18.64 3.01
CA GLN A 241 -38.38 -17.57 2.77
C GLN A 241 -39.58 -18.07 1.96
N LYS A 242 -39.36 -18.83 0.88
CA LYS A 242 -40.45 -19.42 0.09
C LYS A 242 -41.30 -20.40 0.92
N LYS A 243 -40.66 -21.23 1.75
CA LYS A 243 -41.38 -22.14 2.67
C LYS A 243 -42.24 -21.35 3.64
N TYR A 244 -41.70 -20.30 4.24
CA TYR A 244 -42.40 -19.43 5.17
C TYR A 244 -43.62 -18.74 4.52
N GLN A 245 -43.46 -18.17 3.33
CA GLN A 245 -44.57 -17.58 2.55
C GLN A 245 -45.69 -18.59 2.28
N LYS A 246 -45.34 -19.85 1.93
CA LYS A 246 -46.33 -20.91 1.71
C LYS A 246 -47.10 -21.25 3.00
N ILE A 247 -46.42 -21.25 4.15
CA ILE A 247 -47.05 -21.47 5.45
C ILE A 247 -47.98 -20.31 5.80
N GLN A 248 -47.53 -19.06 5.61
CA GLN A 248 -48.37 -17.87 5.84
C GLN A 248 -49.64 -17.89 5.00
N MET A 249 -49.54 -18.25 3.71
CA MET A 249 -50.71 -18.33 2.83
C MET A 249 -51.72 -19.39 3.30
N LYS A 250 -51.24 -20.54 3.76
CA LYS A 250 -52.11 -21.57 4.36
C LYS A 250 -52.78 -21.09 5.65
N LEU A 251 -52.05 -20.37 6.50
CA LEU A 251 -52.57 -19.82 7.74
C LEU A 251 -53.72 -18.84 7.46
N ILE A 252 -53.54 -17.93 6.50
CA ILE A 252 -54.58 -16.97 6.08
C ILE A 252 -55.83 -17.71 5.57
N ASN A 253 -55.66 -18.74 4.74
CA ASN A 253 -56.78 -19.53 4.23
C ASN A 253 -57.55 -20.23 5.36
N LEU A 254 -56.84 -20.86 6.30
CA LEU A 254 -57.47 -21.50 7.47
C LEU A 254 -58.20 -20.49 8.36
N GLN A 255 -57.63 -19.29 8.57
CA GLN A 255 -58.31 -18.22 9.32
C GLN A 255 -59.61 -17.77 8.64
N GLN A 256 -59.62 -17.65 7.31
CA GLN A 256 -60.84 -17.34 6.54
C GLN A 256 -61.89 -18.46 6.67
N GLN A 257 -61.47 -19.72 6.63
CA GLN A 257 -62.39 -20.86 6.82
C GLN A 257 -63.00 -20.87 8.23
N ILE A 258 -62.20 -20.62 9.26
CA ILE A 258 -62.69 -20.53 10.65
C ILE A 258 -63.73 -19.40 10.77
N PHE A 259 -63.43 -18.23 10.21
CA PHE A 259 -64.37 -17.10 10.23
C PHE A 259 -65.70 -17.43 9.53
N GLN A 260 -65.66 -18.12 8.38
CA GLN A 260 -66.88 -18.55 7.70
C GLN A 260 -67.69 -19.54 8.55
N LEU A 261 -67.03 -20.54 9.14
CA LEU A 261 -67.68 -21.50 10.03
C LEU A 261 -68.31 -20.83 11.26
N GLU A 262 -67.67 -19.79 11.80
CA GLU A 262 -68.25 -18.99 12.89
C GLU A 262 -69.52 -18.27 12.47
N GLN A 263 -69.57 -17.70 11.26
CA GLN A 263 -70.77 -17.06 10.72
C GLN A 263 -71.90 -18.08 10.49
N ASP A 264 -71.59 -19.20 9.84
CA ASP A 264 -72.57 -20.26 9.57
C ASP A 264 -73.18 -20.81 10.88
N ASN A 265 -72.36 -20.95 11.92
CA ASN A 265 -72.82 -21.41 13.24
C ASN A 265 -73.70 -20.37 13.95
N GLN A 266 -73.41 -19.06 13.80
CA GLN A 266 -74.28 -18.00 14.30
C GLN A 266 -75.64 -17.99 13.59
N GLU A 267 -75.66 -18.19 12.27
CA GLU A 267 -76.88 -18.27 11.47
C GLU A 267 -77.73 -19.48 11.87
N LEU A 268 -77.12 -20.66 12.00
CA LEU A 268 -77.78 -21.87 12.49
C LEU A 268 -78.40 -21.67 13.87
N LYS A 269 -77.70 -20.99 14.78
CA LYS A 269 -78.21 -20.67 16.12
C LYS A 269 -79.43 -19.75 16.06
N LEU A 270 -79.42 -18.74 15.20
CA LEU A 270 -80.57 -17.85 14.97
C LEU A 270 -81.78 -18.61 14.41
N LEU A 271 -81.57 -19.48 13.42
CA LEU A 271 -82.62 -20.33 12.85
C LEU A 271 -83.22 -21.28 13.89
N SER A 272 -82.38 -21.94 14.68
CA SER A 272 -82.83 -22.85 15.75
C SER A 272 -83.64 -22.10 16.81
N ASN A 273 -83.18 -20.93 17.25
CA ASN A 273 -83.93 -20.09 18.19
C ASN A 273 -85.29 -19.67 17.64
N ARG A 274 -85.38 -19.33 16.34
CA ARG A 274 -86.66 -19.00 15.69
C ARG A 274 -87.63 -20.18 15.71
N GLN A 275 -87.15 -21.38 15.37
CA GLN A 275 -87.97 -22.59 15.42
C GLN A 275 -88.47 -22.88 16.84
N ILE A 276 -87.62 -22.73 17.86
CA ILE A 276 -88.01 -22.91 19.26
C ILE A 276 -89.13 -21.94 19.64
N MET A 277 -89.06 -20.67 19.21
CA MET A 277 -90.13 -19.70 19.46
C MET A 277 -91.43 -20.09 18.76
N GLU A 278 -91.38 -20.48 17.47
CA GLU A 278 -92.57 -20.93 16.74
C GLU A 278 -93.23 -22.16 17.39
N PHE A 279 -92.43 -23.13 17.86
CA PHE A 279 -92.94 -24.27 18.60
C PHE A 279 -93.56 -23.84 19.94
N THR A 280 -92.92 -22.92 20.66
CA THR A 280 -93.44 -22.39 21.93
C THR A 280 -94.77 -21.67 21.74
N GLU A 281 -94.90 -20.86 20.68
CA GLU A 281 -96.15 -20.17 20.32
C GLU A 281 -97.27 -21.17 19.99
N LYS A 282 -96.98 -22.18 19.17
CA LYS A 282 -97.94 -23.25 18.85
C LYS A 282 -98.33 -24.06 20.08
N GLU A 283 -97.38 -24.42 20.93
CA GLU A 283 -97.64 -25.14 22.18
C GLU A 283 -98.56 -24.33 23.10
N ASN A 284 -98.30 -23.03 23.25
CA ASN A 284 -99.15 -22.13 24.04
C ASN A 284 -100.56 -22.03 23.45
N ALA A 285 -100.70 -21.89 22.14
CA ALA A 285 -102.00 -21.86 21.46
C ALA A 285 -102.79 -23.16 21.68
N PHE A 286 -102.13 -24.32 21.57
CA PHE A 286 -102.76 -25.62 21.86
C PHE A 286 -103.17 -25.75 23.33
N LYS A 287 -102.34 -25.31 24.28
CA LYS A 287 -102.71 -25.28 25.71
C LYS A 287 -103.96 -24.43 25.95
N THR A 288 -104.06 -23.25 25.32
CA THR A 288 -105.26 -22.40 25.40
C THR A 288 -106.49 -23.12 24.86
N GLN A 289 -106.41 -23.74 23.68
CA GLN A 289 -107.53 -24.52 23.11
C GLN A 289 -107.95 -25.68 24.02
N ILE A 290 -106.99 -26.44 24.56
CA ILE A 290 -107.26 -27.53 25.50
C ILE A 290 -108.00 -27.00 26.73
N ASN A 291 -107.56 -25.88 27.32
CA ASN A 291 -108.21 -25.27 28.47
C ASN A 291 -109.66 -24.84 28.15
N CYS A 292 -109.91 -24.26 26.96
CA CYS A 292 -111.26 -23.90 26.52
C CYS A 292 -112.16 -25.15 26.39
N LEU A 293 -111.69 -26.19 25.71
CA LEU A 293 -112.43 -27.45 25.55
C LEU A 293 -112.70 -28.14 26.89
N GLN A 294 -111.76 -28.09 27.83
CA GLN A 294 -111.96 -28.60 29.19
C GLN A 294 -113.05 -27.83 29.94
N TYR A 295 -113.06 -26.50 29.82
CA TYR A 295 -114.10 -25.65 30.41
C TYR A 295 -115.49 -25.93 29.81
N GLU A 296 -115.59 -26.03 28.48
CA GLU A 296 -116.83 -26.39 27.79
C GLU A 296 -117.34 -27.78 28.21
N ASN A 297 -116.45 -28.77 28.31
CA ASN A 297 -116.79 -30.11 28.79
C ASN A 297 -117.31 -30.10 30.23
N GLN A 298 -116.73 -29.27 31.12
CA GLN A 298 -117.22 -29.12 32.49
C GLN A 298 -118.64 -28.52 32.52
N ILE A 299 -118.92 -27.50 31.71
CA ILE A 299 -120.28 -26.93 31.58
C ILE A 299 -121.26 -27.98 31.08
N LEU A 300 -120.92 -28.68 29.99
CA LEU A 300 -121.76 -29.74 29.42
C LEU A 300 -122.05 -30.86 30.42
N ALA A 301 -121.03 -31.32 31.14
CA ALA A 301 -121.18 -32.33 32.19
C ALA A 301 -122.11 -31.84 33.32
N GLY A 302 -121.98 -30.57 33.72
CA GLY A 302 -122.88 -29.92 34.67
C GLY A 302 -124.33 -29.90 34.19
N ASN A 303 -124.57 -29.42 32.96
CA ASN A 303 -125.90 -29.40 32.34
C ASN A 303 -126.51 -30.80 32.24
N TYR A 304 -125.71 -31.81 31.87
CA TYR A 304 -126.18 -33.19 31.76
C TYR A 304 -126.53 -33.79 33.13
N ALA A 305 -125.78 -33.45 34.18
CA ALA A 305 -126.08 -33.86 35.54
C ALA A 305 -127.38 -33.23 36.07
N GLU A 306 -127.60 -31.94 35.80
CA GLU A 306 -128.88 -31.26 36.09
C GLU A 306 -130.04 -31.92 35.35
N GLN A 307 -129.88 -32.21 34.06
CA GLN A 307 -130.91 -32.87 33.26
C GLN A 307 -131.20 -34.30 33.75
N LEU A 308 -130.18 -35.05 34.14
CA LEU A 308 -130.36 -36.39 34.73
C LEU A 308 -131.15 -36.32 36.05
N ASN A 309 -130.86 -35.32 36.89
CA ASN A 309 -131.62 -35.08 38.12
C ASN A 309 -133.07 -34.67 37.82
N LEU A 310 -133.32 -33.77 36.86
CA LEU A 310 -134.66 -33.41 36.41
C LEU A 310 -135.44 -34.63 35.90
N ASN A 311 -134.81 -35.47 35.08
CA ASN A 311 -135.43 -36.70 34.57
C ASN A 311 -135.74 -37.71 35.69
N LYS A 312 -134.85 -37.84 36.69
CA LYS A 312 -135.14 -38.66 37.88
C LYS A 312 -136.37 -38.14 38.63
N LEU A 313 -136.43 -36.83 38.89
CA LEU A 313 -137.55 -36.18 39.56
C LEU A 313 -138.87 -36.36 38.78
N MET A 314 -138.81 -36.22 37.45
CA MET A 314 -139.96 -36.45 36.55
C MET A 314 -140.41 -37.91 36.56
N ASN A 315 -139.48 -38.87 36.56
CA ASN A 315 -139.82 -40.29 36.67
C ASN A 315 -140.44 -40.62 38.04
N GLU A 316 -139.93 -40.05 39.13
CA GLU A 316 -140.55 -40.17 40.46
C GLU A 316 -141.97 -39.60 40.47
N GLN A 317 -142.20 -38.46 39.80
CA GLN A 317 -143.52 -37.86 39.64
C GLN A 317 -144.46 -38.74 38.79
N ILE A 318 -144.00 -39.29 37.66
CA ILE A 318 -144.78 -40.21 36.81
C ILE A 318 -145.16 -41.49 37.58
N VAL A 319 -144.25 -42.03 38.40
CA VAL A 319 -144.56 -43.20 39.25
C VAL A 319 -145.64 -42.83 40.28
N LYS A 320 -145.55 -41.64 40.89
CA LYS A 320 -146.59 -41.10 41.78
C LYS A 320 -147.93 -40.93 41.08
N ASP A 321 -147.95 -40.35 39.88
CA ASP A 321 -149.17 -40.09 39.12
C ASP A 321 -149.81 -41.40 38.62
N LYS A 322 -149.01 -42.43 38.28
CA LYS A 322 -149.52 -43.78 37.98
C LYS A 322 -150.12 -44.50 39.19
N LEU A 323 -149.54 -44.31 40.38
CA LEU A 323 -150.08 -44.84 41.63
C LEU A 323 -151.42 -44.17 42.00
N ASN A 324 -151.56 -42.87 41.74
CA ASN A 324 -152.79 -42.12 41.99
C ASN A 324 -153.92 -42.38 40.97
N LEU A 325 -153.64 -43.00 39.82
CA LEU A 325 -154.64 -43.39 38.81
C LEU A 325 -155.19 -44.82 39.02
N GLN A 326 -154.76 -45.51 40.08
CA GLN A 326 -155.25 -46.83 40.49
C GLN A 326 -156.10 -46.81 41.77
N GLU A 327 -156.41 -45.61 42.29
CA GLU A 327 -157.47 -45.36 43.30
C GLU A 327 -158.68 -44.72 42.61
#